data_AF-A0A4R2K526-F1
#
_entry.id   AF-A0A4R2K526-F1
#
_cell.length_a   1.000
_cell.length_b   1.000
_cell.length_c   1.000
_cell.angle_alpha   90.00
_cell.angle_beta   90.00
_cell.angle_gamma   90.00
#
_symmetry.space_group_name_H-M   'P 1'
#
loop_
_entity.id
_entity.type
_entity.pdbx_description
1 polymer ?
#
loop_
_entity_poly.entity_id
_entity_poly.type
_entity_poly.pdbx_seq_one_letter_code
_entity_poly.pdbx_strand_id
1 'polypeptide(L)'
;MAAGNARHVIGQHEMDILAMIASGLTVDNMLATGPWSASEIGAVIRRHGLVVDEDGRVTAAASPVDQDVRDALASPSPLVRQQARRAYAQLVKLRKVQGMQAARDISDDLRRLQRKALQDWLGWLQAATAGARDELARLRGSSPRSTRTKAAAS
;
A
#
# COMPACT_ATOMS: atom_id res chain seq x y z
N MET A 1 12.54 -10.76 27.72
CA MET A 1 12.49 -11.66 26.54
C MET A 1 12.33 -10.81 25.30
N ALA A 2 13.43 -10.58 24.57
CA ALA A 2 13.41 -9.79 23.34
C ALA A 2 12.99 -10.71 22.19
N ALA A 3 11.83 -10.44 21.59
CA ALA A 3 11.46 -11.00 20.30
C ALA A 3 12.41 -10.39 19.26
N GLY A 4 13.48 -11.12 18.95
CA GLY A 4 14.34 -10.80 17.84
C GLY A 4 13.52 -10.87 16.56
N ASN A 5 13.28 -9.70 15.96
CA ASN A 5 12.65 -9.59 14.64
C ASN A 5 13.66 -10.14 13.63
N ALA A 6 13.65 -11.46 13.42
CA ALA A 6 14.52 -12.14 12.49
C ALA A 6 14.24 -11.57 11.09
N ARG A 7 15.18 -10.81 10.55
CA ARG A 7 15.16 -10.42 9.14
C ARG A 7 15.16 -11.71 8.33
N HIS A 8 14.01 -12.08 7.79
CA HIS A 8 13.86 -13.25 6.92
C HIS A 8 14.77 -13.05 5.70
N VAL A 9 15.88 -13.79 5.65
CA VAL A 9 16.77 -13.79 4.51
C VAL A 9 16.09 -14.62 3.44
N ILE A 10 15.62 -13.95 2.40
CA ILE A 10 14.98 -14.59 1.24
C ILE A 10 16.04 -15.47 0.57
N GLY A 11 15.83 -16.79 0.57
CA GLY A 11 16.71 -17.73 -0.13
C GLY A 11 16.58 -17.59 -1.65
N GLN A 12 17.62 -17.99 -2.40
CA GLN A 12 17.60 -17.94 -3.87
C GLN A 12 16.37 -18.66 -4.46
N HIS A 13 16.00 -19.79 -3.89
CA HIS A 13 14.82 -20.55 -4.27
C HIS A 13 13.50 -19.75 -4.14
N GLU A 14 13.36 -18.95 -3.09
CA GLU A 14 12.18 -18.10 -2.87
C GLU A 14 12.19 -16.88 -3.81
N MET A 15 13.38 -16.34 -4.12
CA MET A 15 13.54 -15.28 -5.13
C MET A 15 13.12 -15.75 -6.52
N ASP A 16 13.43 -16.99 -6.90
CA ASP A 16 13.09 -17.52 -8.22
C ASP A 16 11.56 -17.65 -8.38
N ILE A 17 10.86 -18.12 -7.35
CA ILE A 17 9.38 -18.16 -7.31
C ILE A 17 8.80 -16.74 -7.44
N LEU A 18 9.34 -15.76 -6.69
CA LEU A 18 8.89 -14.37 -6.76
C LEU A 18 9.17 -13.71 -8.12
N ALA A 19 10.28 -14.05 -8.78
CA ALA A 19 10.61 -13.55 -10.11
C ALA A 19 9.61 -14.08 -11.16
N MET A 20 9.22 -15.34 -11.06
CA MET A 20 8.20 -15.94 -11.93
C MET A 20 6.83 -15.28 -11.72
N ILE A 21 6.44 -15.04 -10.47
CA ILE A 21 5.23 -14.26 -10.15
C ILE A 21 5.29 -12.86 -10.78
N ALA A 22 6.43 -12.16 -10.65
CA ALA A 22 6.62 -10.83 -11.20
C ALA A 22 6.58 -10.80 -12.74
N SER A 23 6.94 -11.90 -13.41
CA SER A 23 6.83 -12.05 -14.86
C SER A 23 5.39 -12.27 -15.36
N GLY A 24 4.43 -12.44 -14.45
CA GLY A 24 3.01 -12.60 -14.76
C GLY A 24 2.59 -14.04 -15.07
N LEU A 25 3.41 -15.03 -14.70
CA LEU A 25 3.04 -16.44 -14.81
C LEU A 25 1.96 -16.80 -13.79
N THR A 26 1.02 -17.64 -14.21
CA THR A 26 0.02 -18.23 -13.32
C THR A 26 0.65 -19.32 -12.45
N VAL A 27 0.03 -19.61 -11.31
CA VAL A 27 0.43 -20.71 -10.42
C VAL A 27 0.49 -22.02 -11.20
N ASP A 28 -0.49 -22.28 -12.07
CA ASP A 28 -0.52 -23.50 -12.89
C ASP A 28 0.67 -23.58 -13.85
N ASN A 29 1.04 -22.47 -14.49
CA ASN A 29 2.22 -22.44 -15.35
C ASN A 29 3.51 -22.63 -14.54
N MET A 30 3.61 -22.05 -13.35
CA MET A 30 4.75 -22.24 -12.44
C MET A 30 4.88 -23.69 -11.98
N LEU A 31 3.76 -24.39 -11.74
CA LEU A 31 3.74 -25.81 -11.39
C LEU A 31 4.08 -26.72 -12.57
N ALA A 32 3.66 -26.35 -13.77
CA ALA A 32 3.91 -27.12 -14.99
C ALA A 32 5.36 -26.99 -15.49
N THR A 33 6.01 -25.84 -15.25
CA THR A 33 7.32 -25.52 -15.84
C THR A 33 8.44 -25.42 -14.82
N GLY A 34 8.11 -25.15 -13.55
CA GLY A 34 9.08 -24.97 -12.50
C GLY A 34 9.35 -26.25 -11.72
N PRO A 35 10.49 -26.33 -11.01
CA PRO A 35 10.82 -27.46 -10.14
C PRO A 35 10.10 -27.42 -8.79
N TRP A 36 9.08 -26.56 -8.62
CA TRP A 36 8.46 -26.25 -7.33
C TRP A 36 7.16 -27.02 -7.11
N SER A 37 6.94 -27.43 -5.87
CA SER A 37 5.67 -27.97 -5.40
C SER A 37 4.64 -26.86 -5.14
N ALA A 38 3.36 -27.22 -5.17
CA ALA A 38 2.27 -26.33 -4.79
C ALA A 38 2.40 -25.84 -3.34
N SER A 39 2.96 -26.65 -2.44
CA SER A 39 3.23 -26.25 -1.07
C SER A 39 4.29 -25.15 -0.97
N GLU A 40 5.34 -25.20 -1.80
CA GLU A 40 6.40 -24.19 -1.81
C GLU A 40 5.88 -22.87 -2.36
N ILE A 41 5.21 -22.90 -3.52
CA ILE A 41 4.60 -21.71 -4.12
C ILE A 41 3.57 -21.09 -3.14
N GLY A 42 2.70 -21.91 -2.55
CA GLY A 42 1.71 -21.46 -1.56
C GLY A 42 2.34 -20.87 -0.29
N ALA A 43 3.49 -21.39 0.15
CA ALA A 43 4.22 -20.83 1.29
C ALA A 43 4.80 -19.44 0.97
N VAL A 44 5.36 -19.26 -0.24
CA VAL A 44 5.84 -17.95 -0.72
C VAL A 44 4.68 -16.97 -0.84
N ILE A 45 3.58 -17.36 -1.49
CA ILE A 45 2.39 -16.52 -1.64
C ILE A 45 1.89 -16.01 -0.28
N ARG A 46 1.71 -16.92 0.69
CA ARG A 46 1.26 -16.53 2.05
C ARG A 46 2.27 -15.64 2.76
N ARG A 47 3.57 -15.95 2.70
CA ARG A 47 4.61 -15.20 3.41
C ARG A 47 4.73 -13.76 2.90
N HIS A 48 4.49 -13.55 1.60
CA HIS A 48 4.58 -12.23 0.97
C HIS A 48 3.23 -11.52 0.87
N GLY A 49 2.17 -12.05 1.49
CA GLY A 49 0.84 -11.43 1.47
C GLY A 49 0.29 -11.31 0.05
N LEU A 50 0.55 -12.31 -0.80
CA LEU A 50 0.02 -12.41 -2.15
C LEU A 50 -1.28 -13.21 -2.13
N VAL A 51 -2.13 -12.99 -3.13
CA VAL A 51 -3.37 -13.73 -3.37
C VAL A 51 -3.37 -14.28 -4.79
N VAL A 52 -4.11 -15.36 -4.98
CA VAL A 52 -4.30 -15.99 -6.28
C VAL A 52 -5.74 -15.73 -6.69
N ASP A 53 -5.96 -15.25 -7.91
CA ASP A 53 -7.30 -15.11 -8.48
C ASP A 53 -7.82 -16.43 -9.08
N GLU A 54 -9.05 -16.41 -9.60
CA GLU A 54 -9.70 -17.59 -10.19
C GLU A 54 -8.98 -18.11 -11.45
N ASP A 55 -8.22 -17.25 -12.13
CA ASP A 55 -7.41 -17.60 -13.31
C ASP A 55 -5.99 -18.07 -12.93
N GLY A 56 -5.72 -18.27 -11.64
CA GLY A 56 -4.43 -18.70 -11.12
C GLY A 56 -3.37 -17.61 -11.14
N ARG A 57 -3.72 -16.33 -11.39
CA ARG A 57 -2.74 -15.24 -11.38
C ARG A 57 -2.45 -14.81 -9.96
N VAL A 58 -1.16 -14.66 -9.67
CA VAL A 58 -0.70 -14.18 -8.37
C VAL A 58 -0.63 -12.66 -8.39
N THR A 59 -1.38 -12.02 -7.50
CA THR A 59 -1.35 -10.58 -7.29
C THR A 59 -1.00 -10.28 -5.84
N ALA A 60 -0.55 -9.07 -5.54
CA ALA A 60 -0.48 -8.64 -4.16
C ALA A 60 -1.91 -8.64 -3.58
N ALA A 61 -2.10 -9.19 -2.37
CA ALA A 61 -3.36 -9.00 -1.66
C ALA A 61 -3.68 -7.51 -1.68
N ALA A 62 -4.94 -7.15 -1.97
CA ALA A 62 -5.37 -5.76 -1.89
C ALA A 62 -4.91 -5.22 -0.54
N SER A 63 -3.94 -4.30 -0.56
CA SER A 63 -3.42 -3.74 0.67
C SER A 63 -4.60 -3.05 1.36
N PRO A 64 -4.72 -3.10 2.69
CA PRO A 64 -5.69 -2.27 3.40
C PRO A 64 -5.64 -0.81 2.92
N VAL A 65 -4.44 -0.34 2.55
CA VAL A 65 -4.22 0.98 1.95
C VAL A 65 -4.87 1.13 0.56
N ASP A 66 -4.88 0.09 -0.28
CA ASP A 66 -5.58 0.11 -1.57
C ASP A 66 -7.10 0.23 -1.40
N GLN A 67 -7.64 -0.47 -0.40
CA GLN A 67 -9.06 -0.42 -0.09
C GLN A 67 -9.44 0.95 0.50
N ASP A 68 -8.65 1.48 1.44
CA ASP A 68 -8.85 2.82 2.01
C ASP A 68 -8.80 3.91 0.91
N VAL A 69 -7.87 3.79 -0.04
CA VAL A 69 -7.77 4.72 -1.17
C VAL A 69 -8.98 4.59 -2.10
N ARG A 70 -9.45 3.37 -2.37
CA ARG A 70 -10.64 3.11 -3.19
C ARG A 70 -11.89 3.71 -2.54
N ASP A 71 -12.07 3.52 -1.24
CA ASP A 71 -13.20 4.06 -0.49
C ASP A 71 -13.13 5.59 -0.43
N ALA A 72 -11.95 6.17 -0.23
CA ALA A 72 -11.75 7.61 -0.27
C ALA A 72 -12.00 8.22 -1.67
N LEU A 73 -11.68 7.49 -2.76
CA LEU A 73 -12.01 7.90 -4.12
C LEU A 73 -13.53 7.90 -4.40
N ALA A 74 -14.29 7.08 -3.69
CA ALA A 74 -15.75 7.03 -3.76
C ALA A 74 -16.45 8.06 -2.85
N SER A 75 -15.71 8.82 -2.04
CA SER A 75 -16.27 9.80 -1.11
C SER A 75 -17.12 10.87 -1.83
N PRO A 76 -18.25 11.30 -1.25
CA PRO A 76 -19.05 12.41 -1.80
C PRO A 76 -18.32 13.76 -1.74
N SER A 77 -17.30 13.90 -0.88
CA SER A 77 -16.50 15.12 -0.76
C SER A 77 -15.48 15.27 -1.90
N PRO A 78 -15.53 16.36 -2.70
CA PRO A 78 -14.54 16.62 -3.75
C PRO A 78 -13.11 16.72 -3.22
N LEU A 79 -12.95 17.26 -2.00
CA LEU A 79 -11.66 17.40 -1.34
C LEU A 79 -11.06 16.02 -1.01
N VAL A 80 -11.87 15.10 -0.46
CA VAL A 80 -11.43 13.74 -0.12
C VAL A 80 -11.03 12.98 -1.40
N ARG A 81 -11.82 13.09 -2.47
CA ARG A 81 -11.46 12.49 -3.77
C ARG A 81 -10.15 13.04 -4.33
N GLN A 82 -9.93 14.35 -4.24
CA GLN A 82 -8.68 14.97 -4.71
C GLN A 82 -7.46 14.46 -3.93
N GLN A 83 -7.57 14.34 -2.60
CA GLN A 83 -6.49 13.81 -1.77
C GLN A 83 -6.26 12.32 -2.00
N ALA A 84 -7.31 11.53 -2.18
CA ALA A 84 -7.21 10.11 -2.51
C ALA A 84 -6.50 9.88 -3.85
N ARG A 85 -6.79 10.71 -4.88
CA ARG A 85 -6.06 10.67 -6.16
C ARG A 85 -4.57 10.95 -5.99
N ARG A 86 -4.22 11.94 -5.15
CA ARG A 86 -2.82 12.27 -4.84
C ARG A 86 -2.14 11.12 -4.09
N ALA A 87 -2.81 10.53 -3.11
CA ALA A 87 -2.33 9.38 -2.35
C ALA A 87 -2.04 8.19 -3.26
N TYR A 88 -2.99 7.86 -4.14
CA TYR A 88 -2.84 6.78 -5.13
C TYR A 88 -1.65 6.99 -6.05
N ALA A 89 -1.48 8.21 -6.59
CA ALA A 89 -0.35 8.52 -7.46
C ALA A 89 1.00 8.34 -6.76
N GLN A 90 1.10 8.67 -5.47
CA GLN A 90 2.32 8.43 -4.70
C GLN A 90 2.55 6.95 -4.39
N LEU A 91 1.48 6.23 -4.09
CA LEU A 91 1.54 4.79 -3.83
C LEU A 91 2.02 4.00 -5.05
N VAL A 92 1.54 4.37 -6.24
CA VAL A 92 2.01 3.81 -7.53
C VAL A 92 3.50 4.09 -7.74
N LYS A 93 3.97 5.31 -7.45
CA LYS A 93 5.40 5.66 -7.54
C LYS A 93 6.24 4.83 -6.58
N LEU A 94 5.78 4.68 -5.33
CA LEU A 94 6.46 3.87 -4.31
C LEU A 94 6.56 2.39 -4.74
N ARG A 95 5.46 1.82 -5.25
CA ARG A 95 5.43 0.45 -5.77
C ARG A 95 6.39 0.24 -6.94
N LYS A 96 6.46 1.20 -7.87
CA LYS A 96 7.42 1.16 -8.99
C LYS A 96 8.86 1.10 -8.47
N VAL A 97 9.17 1.94 -7.47
CA VAL A 97 10.50 1.98 -6.84
C VAL A 97 10.82 0.68 -6.09
N GLN A 98 9.84 0.09 -5.39
CA GLN A 98 9.98 -1.21 -4.71
C GLN A 98 10.14 -2.36 -5.70
N GLY A 99 9.39 -2.38 -6.80
CA GLY A 99 9.51 -3.38 -7.86
C GLY A 99 10.89 -3.35 -8.55
N MET A 100 11.47 -2.16 -8.75
CA MET A 100 12.84 -2.03 -9.26
C MET A 100 13.90 -2.57 -8.28
N GLN A 101 13.60 -2.60 -6.97
CA GLN A 101 14.50 -3.16 -5.95
C GLN A 101 14.54 -4.69 -5.98
N ALA A 102 13.45 -5.33 -6.40
CA ALA A 102 13.36 -6.78 -6.58
C ALA A 102 14.13 -7.27 -7.82
N ALA A 103 14.31 -6.42 -8.83
CA ALA A 103 14.95 -6.73 -10.11
C ALA A 103 16.51 -6.73 -10.11
N ARG A 104 17.14 -6.58 -8.93
CA ARG A 104 18.57 -6.82 -8.66
C ARG A 104 19.66 -6.09 -9.48
N ASP A 105 19.38 -4.94 -10.09
CA ASP A 105 20.43 -3.99 -10.50
C ASP A 105 20.31 -2.69 -9.70
N ILE A 106 20.85 -2.68 -8.47
CA ILE A 106 20.80 -1.51 -7.61
C ILE A 106 22.03 -0.62 -7.90
N SER A 107 21.97 0.15 -8.99
CA SER A 107 22.90 1.26 -9.21
C SER A 107 22.75 2.32 -8.10
N ASP A 108 23.80 3.10 -7.83
CA ASP A 108 23.73 4.19 -6.84
C ASP A 108 22.67 5.24 -7.20
N ASP A 109 22.36 5.40 -8.49
CA ASP A 109 21.29 6.27 -8.98
C ASP A 109 19.90 5.75 -8.58
N LEU A 110 19.69 4.44 -8.65
CA LEU A 110 18.46 3.82 -8.16
C LEU A 110 18.31 4.09 -6.66
N ARG A 111 19.36 3.88 -5.85
CA ARG A 111 19.32 4.18 -4.39
C ARG A 111 19.02 5.65 -4.08
N ARG A 112 19.52 6.58 -4.89
CA ARG A 112 19.22 8.02 -4.76
C ARG A 112 17.77 8.32 -5.11
N LEU A 113 17.27 7.75 -6.22
CA LEU A 113 15.86 7.86 -6.61
C LEU A 113 14.93 7.26 -5.56
N GLN A 114 15.29 6.13 -4.93
CA GLN A 114 14.49 5.53 -3.85
C GLN A 114 14.45 6.44 -2.63
N ARG A 115 15.61 6.93 -2.18
CA ARG A 115 15.69 7.84 -1.02
C ARG A 115 14.87 9.10 -1.26
N LYS A 116 14.96 9.68 -2.45
CA LYS A 116 14.16 10.84 -2.84
C LYS A 116 12.67 10.53 -2.85
N ALA A 117 12.25 9.42 -3.48
CA ALA A 117 10.85 9.01 -3.51
C ALA A 117 10.27 8.77 -2.10
N LEU A 118 11.06 8.17 -1.21
CA LEU A 118 10.68 7.99 0.20
C LEU A 118 10.57 9.32 0.95
N GLN A 119 11.52 10.24 0.73
CA GLN A 119 11.47 11.58 1.33
C GLN A 119 10.28 12.39 0.84
N ASP A 120 10.00 12.37 -0.46
CA ASP A 120 8.82 13.02 -1.06
C ASP A 120 7.53 12.43 -0.48
N TRP A 121 7.49 11.11 -0.28
CA TRP A 121 6.35 10.43 0.32
C TRP A 121 6.14 10.81 1.80
N LEU A 122 7.22 10.84 2.58
CA LEU A 122 7.18 11.30 3.98
C LEU A 122 6.75 12.77 4.08
N GLY A 123 7.29 13.65 3.25
CA GLY A 123 6.91 15.06 3.20
C GLY A 123 5.43 15.24 2.84
N TRP A 124 4.94 14.44 1.88
CA TRP A 124 3.53 14.43 1.53
C TRP A 124 2.65 13.93 2.69
N LEU A 125 3.03 12.85 3.38
CA LEU A 125 2.28 12.33 4.54
C LEU A 125 2.20 13.36 5.67
N GLN A 126 3.28 14.07 5.95
CA GLN A 126 3.31 15.13 6.96
C GLN A 126 2.36 16.27 6.59
N ALA A 127 2.39 16.74 5.33
CA ALA A 127 1.50 17.79 4.84
C ALA A 127 0.02 17.35 4.84
N ALA A 128 -0.26 16.10 4.43
CA ALA A 128 -1.61 15.54 4.46
C ALA A 128 -2.15 15.43 5.89
N THR A 129 -1.30 15.02 6.85
CA THR A 129 -1.67 14.96 8.27
C THR A 129 -1.95 16.33 8.85
N ALA A 130 -1.13 17.34 8.50
CA ALA A 130 -1.37 18.73 8.91
C ALA A 130 -2.71 19.24 8.36
N GLY A 131 -2.96 19.08 7.06
CA GLY A 131 -4.23 19.48 6.44
C GLY A 131 -5.46 18.77 7.03
N ALA A 132 -5.33 17.48 7.37
CA ALA A 132 -6.41 16.75 8.03
C ALA A 132 -6.68 17.25 9.46
N ARG A 133 -5.63 17.65 10.21
CA ARG A 133 -5.78 18.26 11.54
C ARG A 133 -6.46 19.62 11.47
N ASP A 134 -6.05 20.45 10.52
CA ASP A 134 -6.63 21.79 10.31
C ASP A 134 -8.11 21.69 9.93
N GLU A 135 -8.45 20.76 9.04
CA GLU A 135 -9.84 20.50 8.66
C GLU A 135 -10.68 19.96 9.82
N LEU A 136 -10.12 19.07 10.64
CA LEU A 136 -10.78 18.59 11.86
C LEU A 136 -11.00 19.72 12.87
N ALA A 137 -10.03 20.61 13.05
CA ALA A 137 -10.16 21.80 13.90
C ALA A 137 -11.25 22.74 13.35
N ARG A 138 -11.31 22.95 12.03
CA ARG A 138 -12.37 23.72 11.37
C ARG A 138 -13.74 23.13 11.62
N LEU A 139 -13.92 21.83 11.44
CA LEU A 139 -15.20 21.14 11.66
C LEU A 139 -15.63 21.16 13.14
N ARG A 140 -14.68 21.02 14.07
CA ARG A 140 -14.94 21.15 15.52
C ARG A 140 -15.31 22.58 15.92
N GLY A 141 -14.63 23.59 15.36
CA GLY A 141 -14.95 25.00 15.57
C GLY A 141 -16.24 25.47 14.90
N SER A 142 -16.70 24.74 13.88
CA SER A 142 -17.95 25.00 13.15
C SER A 142 -19.16 24.26 13.73
N SER A 143 -19.03 23.55 14.86
CA SER A 143 -20.20 23.01 15.56
C SER A 143 -21.08 24.17 16.02
N PRO A 144 -22.33 24.28 15.52
CA PRO A 144 -23.25 25.28 16.03
C PRO A 144 -23.52 24.94 17.48
N ARG A 145 -22.95 25.74 18.39
CA ARG A 145 -23.35 25.77 19.78
C ARG A 145 -24.86 25.97 19.77
N SER A 146 -25.60 24.91 20.08
CA SER A 146 -27.05 24.91 20.17
C SER A 146 -27.46 26.04 21.10
N THR A 147 -27.80 27.19 20.51
CA THR A 147 -28.53 28.25 21.18
C THR A 147 -29.93 27.70 21.38
N ARG A 148 -30.10 26.87 22.41
CA ARG A 148 -31.41 26.56 22.95
C ARG A 148 -31.89 27.85 23.63
N THR A 149 -32.48 28.68 22.78
CA THR A 149 -33.13 29.94 23.09
C THR A 149 -34.16 29.66 24.16
N LYS A 150 -34.01 30.40 25.26
CA LYS A 150 -35.02 30.62 26.29
C LYS A 150 -36.23 31.26 25.59
N ALA A 151 -37.29 30.48 25.36
CA ALA A 151 -38.64 30.97 25.10
C ALA A 151 -39.52 30.25 26.13
N ALA A 152 -39.77 30.87 27.28
CA ALA A 152 -40.99 31.63 27.51
C ALA A 152 -42.23 30.72 27.44
N ALA A 153 -42.50 30.04 28.56
CA ALA A 153 -43.85 29.65 28.93
C ALA A 153 -44.23 30.56 30.09
N SER A 154 -45.03 31.57 29.75
CA SER A 154 -45.87 32.33 30.67
C SER A 154 -46.92 31.42 31.32
#